data_AF-A0A523HJ78-F1
#
_entry.id   AF-A0A523HJ78-F1
#
_cell.length_a   1.000
_cell.length_b   1.000
_cell.length_c   1.000
_cell.angle_alpha   90.00
_cell.angle_beta   90.00
_cell.angle_gamma   90.00
#
_symmetry.space_group_name_H-M   'P 1'
#
loop_
_entity.id
_entity.type
_entity.pdbx_description
1 polymer ?
#
loop_
_entity_poly.entity_id
_entity_poly.type
_entity_poly.pdbx_seq_one_letter_code
_entity_poly.pdbx_strand_id
1 'polypeptide(L)'
;MNYIIWVYRLGAISNWLVTFIAIVNPNSSANLFGQLQSRLPETLQMGHNAFPTLNNPFLLIIWSGMAFLWAFVMWEFSNDPIKNFRLAKYPWIEKCVTTYAVTWGVFIDGSAPMVVFLFVLYTDVLWIVLFIIAHINLRKIMAG
;
A
#
# COMPACT_ATOMS: atom_id res chain seq x y z
N MET A 1 -17.65 -15.10 8.75
CA MET A 1 -16.83 -14.28 9.67
C MET A 1 -15.33 -14.51 9.51
N ASN A 2 -14.83 -15.76 9.61
CA ASN A 2 -13.39 -16.07 9.55
C ASN A 2 -12.65 -15.52 8.32
N TYR A 3 -13.25 -15.56 7.13
CA TYR A 3 -12.68 -14.96 5.92
C TYR A 3 -12.36 -13.46 6.10
N ILE A 4 -13.30 -12.69 6.66
CA ILE A 4 -13.15 -11.24 6.87
C ILE A 4 -11.97 -10.98 7.81
N ILE A 5 -11.88 -11.75 8.90
CA ILE A 5 -10.77 -11.67 9.86
C ILE A 5 -9.43 -11.91 9.15
N TRP A 6 -9.33 -12.97 8.37
CA TRP A 6 -8.08 -13.33 7.69
C TRP A 6 -7.67 -12.33 6.61
N VAL A 7 -8.61 -11.77 5.86
CA VAL A 7 -8.31 -10.71 4.88
C VAL A 7 -7.61 -9.53 5.55
N TYR A 8 -8.12 -9.06 6.70
CA TYR A 8 -7.51 -7.92 7.40
C TYR A 8 -6.23 -8.31 8.15
N ARG A 9 -6.11 -9.53 8.70
CA ARG A 9 -4.87 -10.00 9.31
C ARG A 9 -3.74 -10.12 8.30
N LEU A 10 -4.00 -10.73 7.15
CA LEU A 10 -3.00 -10.86 6.10
C LEU A 10 -2.65 -9.49 5.52
N GLY A 11 -3.63 -8.59 5.39
CA GLY A 11 -3.39 -7.20 5.02
C GLY A 11 -2.49 -6.46 6.02
N ALA A 12 -2.72 -6.64 7.33
CA ALA A 12 -1.88 -6.08 8.39
C ALA A 12 -0.44 -6.61 8.32
N ILE A 13 -0.27 -7.93 8.22
CA ILE A 13 1.04 -8.57 8.09
C ILE A 13 1.77 -8.07 6.85
N SER A 14 1.08 -7.99 5.71
CA SER A 14 1.62 -7.44 4.47
C SER A 14 2.13 -6.02 4.68
N ASN A 15 1.34 -5.13 5.27
CA ASN A 15 1.72 -3.74 5.51
C ASN A 15 2.92 -3.66 6.47
N TRP A 16 2.98 -4.43 7.56
CA TRP A 16 4.15 -4.46 8.44
C TRP A 16 5.42 -4.90 7.69
N LEU A 17 5.36 -5.99 6.92
CA LEU A 17 6.52 -6.53 6.21
C LEU A 17 7.08 -5.54 5.18
N VAL A 18 6.22 -4.90 4.38
CA VAL A 18 6.66 -3.98 3.32
C VAL A 18 7.18 -2.64 3.85
N THR A 19 6.75 -2.22 5.05
CA THR A 19 7.11 -0.92 5.62
C THR A 19 8.27 -0.98 6.59
N PHE A 20 8.49 -2.12 7.26
CA PHE A 20 9.51 -2.25 8.31
C PHE A 20 10.91 -1.87 7.82
N ILE A 21 11.31 -2.36 6.65
CA ILE A 21 12.65 -2.09 6.09
C ILE A 21 12.80 -0.60 5.74
N ALA A 22 11.75 0.02 5.20
CA ALA A 22 11.77 1.44 4.84
C ALA A 22 11.78 2.38 6.05
N ILE A 23 11.29 1.93 7.21
CA ILE A 23 11.41 2.66 8.49
C ILE A 23 12.82 2.52 9.06
N VAL A 24 13.39 1.31 9.06
CA VAL A 24 14.69 1.01 9.69
C VAL A 24 15.87 1.52 8.84
N ASN A 25 15.74 1.44 7.51
CA ASN A 25 16.81 1.80 6.57
C ASN A 25 16.25 2.47 5.30
N PRO A 26 15.70 3.69 5.43
CA PRO A 26 15.04 4.40 4.32
C PRO A 26 15.97 4.66 3.13
N ASN A 27 17.24 4.94 3.38
CA ASN A 27 18.22 5.18 2.31
C ASN A 27 18.44 3.94 1.46
N SER A 28 18.56 2.76 2.08
CA SER A 28 18.71 1.50 1.35
C SER A 28 17.43 1.13 0.60
N SER A 29 16.26 1.39 1.18
CA SER A 29 14.97 1.20 0.50
C SER A 29 14.81 2.11 -0.71
N ALA A 30 15.17 3.39 -0.61
CA ALA A 30 15.17 4.32 -1.74
C ALA A 30 16.12 3.85 -2.85
N ASN A 31 17.32 3.39 -2.49
CA ASN A 31 18.29 2.85 -3.43
C ASN A 31 17.80 1.55 -4.10
N LEU A 32 17.09 0.69 -3.36
CA LEU A 32 16.52 -0.54 -3.91
C LEU A 32 15.51 -0.25 -5.02
N PHE A 33 14.62 0.74 -4.86
CA PHE A 33 13.71 1.13 -5.94
C PHE A 33 14.47 1.63 -7.16
N GLY A 34 15.54 2.40 -6.99
CA GLY A 34 16.42 2.78 -8.11
C GLY A 34 17.05 1.58 -8.83
N GLN A 35 17.59 0.62 -8.08
CA GLN A 35 18.19 -0.61 -8.62
C GLN A 35 17.17 -1.51 -9.32
N LEU A 36 15.94 -1.59 -8.80
CA LEU A 36 14.88 -2.39 -9.42
C LEU A 36 14.35 -1.71 -10.67
N GLN A 37 14.22 -0.38 -10.67
CA GLN A 37 13.83 0.40 -11.84
C GLN A 37 14.81 0.18 -13.00
N SER A 38 16.12 0.19 -12.74
CA SER A 38 17.14 -0.04 -13.78
C SER A 38 17.17 -1.46 -14.34
N ARG A 39 16.46 -2.41 -13.71
CA ARG A 39 16.32 -3.80 -14.19
C ARG A 39 15.07 -4.04 -15.02
N LEU A 40 14.15 -3.07 -15.09
CA LEU A 40 12.97 -3.18 -15.93
C LEU A 40 13.36 -3.10 -17.43
N PRO A 41 12.58 -3.68 -18.36
CA PRO A 41 12.77 -3.45 -19.79
C PRO A 41 12.81 -1.95 -20.13
N GLU A 42 13.61 -1.53 -21.12
CA GLU A 42 13.73 -0.12 -21.53
C GLU A 42 12.38 0.54 -21.83
N THR A 43 11.41 -0.21 -22.35
CA THR A 43 10.05 0.26 -22.62
C THR A 43 9.26 0.65 -21.36
N LEU A 44 9.66 0.14 -20.20
CA LEU A 44 9.09 0.43 -18.88
C LEU A 44 10.00 1.34 -18.03
N GLN A 45 11.22 1.59 -18.51
CA GLN A 45 12.10 2.63 -17.99
C GLN A 45 11.64 3.96 -18.61
N MET A 46 10.65 4.60 -17.99
CA MET A 46 10.15 5.92 -18.41
C MET A 46 11.34 6.85 -18.75
N GLY A 47 11.32 7.40 -19.97
CA GLY A 47 12.54 7.81 -20.67
C GLY A 47 13.38 8.90 -20.01
N HIS A 48 14.70 8.67 -20.03
CA HIS A 48 15.88 9.57 -20.08
C HIS A 48 15.97 10.89 -19.30
N ASN A 49 14.95 11.35 -18.59
CA ASN A 49 15.08 12.44 -17.63
C ASN A 49 15.30 11.81 -16.26
N ALA A 50 16.48 12.07 -15.70
CA ALA A 50 16.97 11.64 -14.39
C ALA A 50 15.89 10.99 -13.52
N PHE A 51 16.01 9.68 -13.28
CA PHE A 51 15.12 8.93 -12.41
C PHE A 51 14.72 9.80 -11.22
N PRO A 52 13.43 10.04 -10.97
CA PRO A 52 13.01 10.63 -9.71
C PRO A 52 13.34 9.60 -8.65
N THR A 53 14.56 9.67 -8.14
CA THR A 53 14.93 8.93 -6.96
C THR A 53 14.00 9.43 -5.87
N LEU A 54 13.50 8.51 -5.05
CA LEU A 54 12.86 8.83 -3.78
C LEU A 54 13.94 9.45 -2.86
N ASN A 55 14.41 10.65 -3.22
CA ASN A 55 15.53 11.37 -2.62
C ASN A 55 15.16 12.03 -1.31
N ASN A 56 13.95 11.77 -0.81
CA ASN A 56 13.47 12.34 0.42
C ASN A 56 13.21 11.23 1.44
N PRO A 57 14.26 10.77 2.16
CA PRO A 57 14.15 9.72 3.18
C PRO A 57 13.07 10.02 4.21
N PHE A 58 12.88 11.29 4.58
CA PHE A 58 11.81 11.73 5.47
C PHE A 58 10.42 11.37 4.94
N LEU A 59 10.17 11.61 3.65
CA LEU A 59 8.89 11.35 3.02
C LEU A 59 8.62 9.83 2.90
N LEU A 60 9.67 9.06 2.61
CA LEU A 60 9.62 7.59 2.65
C LEU A 60 9.34 7.06 4.05
N ILE A 61 9.96 7.63 5.09
CA ILE A 61 9.68 7.28 6.49
C ILE A 61 8.22 7.58 6.83
N ILE A 62 7.71 8.77 6.48
CA ILE A 62 6.31 9.13 6.75
C ILE A 62 5.37 8.17 6.04
N TRP A 63 5.57 7.94 4.74
CA TRP A 63 4.70 7.04 3.98
C TRP A 63 4.73 5.62 4.53
N SER A 64 5.91 5.11 4.85
CA SER A 64 6.08 3.78 5.46
C SER A 64 5.46 3.73 6.86
N GLY A 65 5.63 4.76 7.67
CA GLY A 65 5.04 4.90 8.99
C GLY A 65 3.51 4.95 8.93
N MET A 66 2.94 5.61 7.93
CA MET A 66 1.50 5.62 7.68
C MET A 66 0.98 4.23 7.32
N ALA A 67 1.64 3.54 6.39
CA ALA A 67 1.25 2.17 6.04
C ALA A 67 1.43 1.18 7.21
N PHE A 68 2.44 1.39 8.07
CA PHE A 68 2.65 0.65 9.32
C PHE A 68 1.54 0.93 10.35
N LEU A 69 1.08 2.18 10.47
CA LEU A 69 -0.08 2.54 11.28
C LEU A 69 -1.35 1.83 10.78
N TRP A 70 -1.58 1.79 9.47
CA TRP A 70 -2.73 1.09 8.89
C TRP A 70 -2.70 -0.42 9.16
N ALA A 71 -1.53 -1.03 9.31
CA ALA A 71 -1.44 -2.42 9.75
C ALA A 71 -2.03 -2.62 11.15
N PHE A 72 -1.81 -1.70 12.09
CA PHE A 72 -2.46 -1.77 13.40
C PHE A 72 -3.97 -1.59 13.31
N VAL A 73 -4.46 -0.66 12.49
CA VAL A 73 -5.91 -0.48 12.28
C VAL A 73 -6.53 -1.76 11.74
N MET A 74 -5.89 -2.41 10.77
CA MET A 74 -6.34 -3.68 10.21
C MET A 74 -6.28 -4.81 11.24
N TRP A 75 -5.22 -4.88 12.04
CA TRP A 75 -5.07 -5.88 13.10
C TRP A 75 -6.13 -5.73 14.19
N GLU A 76 -6.36 -4.51 14.68
CA GLU A 76 -7.37 -4.21 15.69
C GLU A 76 -8.79 -4.49 15.18
N PHE A 77 -9.09 -4.08 13.95
CA PHE A 77 -10.34 -4.47 13.29
C PHE A 77 -10.51 -5.99 13.25
N SER A 78 -9.44 -6.73 12.93
CA SER A 78 -9.52 -8.19 12.79
C SER A 78 -9.81 -8.93 14.10
N ASN A 79 -9.55 -8.32 15.26
CA ASN A 79 -9.81 -8.94 16.57
C ASN A 79 -11.30 -8.92 16.93
N ASP A 80 -12.02 -7.88 16.53
CA ASP A 80 -13.48 -7.79 16.69
C ASP A 80 -14.10 -6.97 15.55
N PRO A 81 -14.36 -7.60 14.38
CA PRO A 81 -14.85 -6.90 13.20
C PRO A 81 -16.22 -6.23 13.40
N ILE A 82 -17.05 -6.77 14.30
CA ILE A 82 -18.41 -6.27 14.54
C ILE A 82 -18.34 -4.99 15.37
N LYS A 83 -17.63 -5.03 16.50
CA LYS A 83 -17.42 -3.85 17.34
C LYS A 83 -16.69 -2.74 16.59
N ASN A 84 -15.71 -3.12 15.78
CA ASN A 84 -14.83 -2.20 15.06
C ASN A 84 -15.29 -1.92 13.61
N PHE A 85 -16.54 -2.19 13.26
CA PHE A 85 -17.06 -2.09 11.90
C PHE A 85 -16.72 -0.77 11.18
N ARG A 86 -16.72 0.36 11.90
CA ARG A 86 -16.41 1.69 11.35
C ARG A 86 -15.00 1.76 10.77
N LEU A 87 -14.06 0.92 11.24
CA LEU A 87 -12.68 0.86 10.77
C LEU A 87 -12.55 0.16 9.41
N ALA A 88 -13.49 -0.73 9.05
CA ALA A 88 -13.42 -1.56 7.83
C ALA A 88 -13.26 -0.74 6.54
N LYS A 89 -13.77 0.49 6.51
CA LYS A 89 -13.73 1.30 5.30
C LYS A 89 -12.38 1.93 4.99
N TYR A 90 -11.60 2.22 6.03
CA TYR A 90 -10.43 3.07 5.86
C TYR A 90 -9.26 2.39 5.13
N PRO A 91 -8.97 1.09 5.33
CA PRO A 91 -7.88 0.44 4.61
C PRO A 91 -8.02 0.48 3.08
N TRP A 92 -9.22 0.26 2.53
CA TRP A 92 -9.39 0.37 1.07
C TRP A 92 -9.46 1.81 0.59
N ILE A 93 -9.94 2.76 1.39
CA ILE A 93 -9.90 4.20 1.05
C ILE A 93 -8.46 4.67 0.96
N GLU A 94 -7.62 4.33 1.93
CA GLU A 94 -6.19 4.67 1.91
C GLU A 94 -5.51 4.10 0.66
N LYS A 95 -5.69 2.81 0.39
CA LYS A 95 -5.11 2.18 -0.80
C LYS A 95 -5.57 2.81 -2.11
N CYS A 96 -6.84 3.24 -2.20
CA CYS A 96 -7.31 4.01 -3.35
C CYS A 96 -6.55 5.33 -3.52
N VAL A 97 -6.34 6.07 -2.42
CA VAL A 97 -5.59 7.33 -2.43
C VAL A 97 -4.12 7.10 -2.81
N THR A 98 -3.48 6.09 -2.22
CA THR A 98 -2.09 5.70 -2.51
C THR A 98 -1.93 5.28 -3.97
N THR A 99 -2.84 4.42 -4.48
CA THR A 99 -2.88 3.99 -5.88
C THR A 99 -3.03 5.18 -6.82
N TYR A 100 -3.97 6.08 -6.53
CA TYR A 100 -4.18 7.28 -7.33
C TYR A 100 -2.95 8.19 -7.36
N ALA A 101 -2.38 8.51 -6.19
CA ALA A 101 -1.22 9.38 -6.07
C ALA A 101 0.00 8.85 -6.84
N VAL A 102 0.28 7.55 -6.73
CA VAL A 102 1.38 6.92 -7.46
C VAL A 102 1.09 6.86 -8.96
N THR A 103 -0.15 6.53 -9.37
CA THR A 103 -0.54 6.55 -10.78
C THR A 103 -0.36 7.93 -11.40
N TRP A 104 -0.79 8.99 -10.69
CA TRP A 104 -0.62 10.37 -11.14
C TRP A 104 0.87 10.76 -11.21
N GLY A 105 1.65 10.45 -10.18
CA GLY A 105 3.09 10.71 -10.16
C GLY A 105 3.86 9.99 -11.27
N VAL A 106 3.41 8.80 -11.67
CA VAL A 106 4.02 8.00 -12.75
C VAL A 106 3.60 8.48 -14.14
N PHE A 107 2.30 8.60 -14.41
CA PHE A 107 1.80 8.80 -15.78
C PHE A 107 1.49 10.26 -16.14
N ILE A 108 1.39 11.16 -15.15
CA ILE A 108 1.00 12.56 -15.38
C ILE A 108 2.18 13.51 -15.08
N ASP A 109 2.76 13.40 -13.89
CA ASP A 109 3.79 14.34 -13.40
C ASP A 109 5.23 13.87 -13.67
N GLY A 110 5.43 12.55 -13.82
CA GLY A 110 6.76 11.96 -13.99
C GLY A 110 7.66 12.03 -12.75
N SER A 111 7.08 12.28 -11.57
CA SER A 111 7.79 12.39 -10.28
C SER A 111 7.94 11.08 -9.52
N ALA A 112 7.40 9.97 -10.03
CA ALA A 112 7.55 8.65 -9.43
C ALA A 112 8.05 7.60 -10.43
N PRO A 113 8.86 6.62 -10.01
CA PRO A 113 9.37 5.58 -10.89
C PRO A 113 8.34 4.48 -11.15
N MET A 114 8.39 3.85 -12.34
CA MET A 114 7.45 2.80 -12.77
C MET A 114 7.41 1.62 -11.80
N VAL A 115 8.55 1.24 -11.23
CA VAL A 115 8.65 0.16 -10.26
C VAL A 115 7.77 0.41 -9.02
N VAL A 116 7.61 1.67 -8.61
CA VAL A 116 6.73 2.02 -7.49
C VAL A 116 5.26 1.86 -7.89
N PHE A 117 4.91 2.24 -9.13
CA PHE A 117 3.57 1.95 -9.66
C PHE A 117 3.29 0.45 -9.73
N LEU A 118 4.22 -0.35 -10.26
CA LEU A 118 4.07 -1.80 -10.31
C LEU A 118 3.94 -2.41 -8.91
N PHE A 119 4.75 -1.94 -7.95
CA PHE A 119 4.65 -2.36 -6.56
C PHE A 119 3.24 -2.09 -6.01
N VAL A 120 2.74 -0.85 -6.15
CA VAL A 120 1.40 -0.45 -5.70
C VAL A 120 0.30 -1.19 -6.45
N LEU A 121 0.45 -1.46 -7.74
CA LEU A 121 -0.50 -2.24 -8.51
C LEU A 121 -0.64 -3.66 -7.93
N TYR A 122 0.48 -4.32 -7.61
CA TYR A 122 0.47 -5.68 -7.08
C TYR A 122 0.10 -5.76 -5.59
N THR A 123 0.47 -4.75 -4.80
CA THR A 123 0.10 -4.73 -3.38
C THR A 123 -1.30 -4.14 -3.20
N ASP A 124 -1.53 -2.92 -3.63
CA ASP A 124 -2.70 -2.16 -3.20
C ASP A 124 -3.97 -2.51 -3.95
N VAL A 125 -3.92 -2.67 -5.27
CA VAL A 125 -5.15 -2.97 -6.05
C VAL A 125 -5.75 -4.32 -5.64
N LEU A 126 -4.91 -5.33 -5.40
CA LEU A 126 -5.36 -6.61 -4.87
C LEU A 126 -6.04 -6.44 -3.51
N TRP A 127 -5.41 -5.73 -2.58
CA TRP A 127 -5.95 -5.51 -1.25
C TRP A 127 -7.23 -4.66 -1.26
N ILE A 128 -7.35 -3.65 -2.13
CA ILE A 128 -8.57 -2.85 -2.31
C ILE A 128 -9.76 -3.76 -2.58
N VAL A 129 -9.64 -4.66 -3.57
CA VAL A 129 -10.72 -5.57 -3.96
C VAL A 129 -11.11 -6.47 -2.78
N LEU A 130 -10.13 -7.08 -2.12
CA LEU A 130 -10.37 -7.96 -0.98
C LEU A 130 -11.05 -7.24 0.20
N PHE A 131 -10.61 -6.03 0.53
CA PHE A 131 -11.19 -5.21 1.60
C PHE A 131 -12.58 -4.73 1.29
N ILE A 132 -12.87 -4.33 0.04
CA ILE A 132 -14.23 -3.95 -0.39
C ILE A 132 -15.18 -5.15 -0.25
N ILE A 133 -14.79 -6.31 -0.77
CA ILE A 133 -15.60 -7.54 -0.66
C ILE A 133 -15.85 -7.89 0.81
N ALA A 134 -14.80 -7.85 1.64
CA ALA A 134 -14.92 -8.13 3.07
C ALA A 134 -15.81 -7.12 3.80
N HIS A 135 -15.71 -5.83 3.47
CA HIS A 135 -16.53 -4.76 4.05
C HIS A 135 -18.01 -4.90 3.65
N ILE A 136 -18.31 -5.22 2.38
CA ILE A 136 -19.68 -5.49 1.92
C ILE A 136 -20.26 -6.70 2.63
N ASN A 137 -19.50 -7.79 2.75
CA ASN A 137 -19.95 -9.00 3.44
C ASN A 137 -20.19 -8.75 4.94
N LEU A 138 -19.36 -7.93 5.57
CA LEU A 138 -19.58 -7.55 6.98
C LEU A 138 -20.88 -6.75 7.17
N ARG A 139 -21.18 -5.80 6.26
CA ARG A 139 -22.45 -5.05 6.28
C ARG A 139 -23.66 -5.98 6.20
N LYS A 140 -23.60 -6.98 5.32
CA LYS A 140 -24.68 -7.98 5.18
C LYS A 140 -24.89 -8.76 6.48
N ILE A 141 -23.81 -9.17 7.15
CA ILE A 141 -23.87 -9.89 8.42
C ILE A 141 -24.47 -9.00 9.54
N MET A 142 -24.19 -7.71 9.55
CA MET A 142 -24.70 -6.79 10.56
C MET A 142 -26.15 -6.36 10.35
N ALA A 143 -26.68 -6.54 9.13
CA ALA A 143 -28.04 -6.15 8.76
C ALA A 143 -29.06 -7.30 8.89
N GLY A 144 -28.58 -8.54 9.03
CA GLY A 144 -29.39 -9.73 9.30
C GLY A 144 -29.28 -10.15 10.75
#